data_AF-A0A1V4UQC9-F1
#
_entry.id   AF-A0A1V4UQC9-F1
#
_cell.length_a   1.000
_cell.length_b   1.000
_cell.length_c   1.000
_cell.angle_alpha   90.00
_cell.angle_beta   90.00
_cell.angle_gamma   90.00
#
_symmetry.space_group_name_H-M   'P 1'
#
loop_
_entity.id
_entity.type
_entity.pdbx_description
1 polymer ?
#
loop_
_entity_poly.entity_id
_entity_poly.type
_entity_poly.pdbx_seq_one_letter_code
_entity_poly.pdbx_strand_id
1 'polypeptide(L)'
;MFAKMLVSWVVMALCLTLQAESQYDPLGTDIYKIPTDLRRTSSLDDDQKVYIDPQADPLGIDPLMRPLDPEHTWEYLKMIGGGGYLGPYASSNEDLQGNWQLDMLGGMIGKVDLQLLQNQNSVFGRGSLSLGGLTTTVSASGTIAMDVLYLDLLSLEDLQLYRCALTASKDYLSGSYYAFDAQGGIRTGTVTGRRSG
;
A
#
# COMPACT_ATOMS: atom_id res chain seq x y z
N MET A 1 0.02 -46.12 -70.86
CA MET A 1 -0.98 -45.39 -70.04
C MET A 1 -0.93 -45.80 -68.56
N PHE A 2 -0.73 -47.09 -68.23
CA PHE A 2 -0.64 -47.60 -66.86
C PHE A 2 0.50 -47.02 -65.98
N ALA A 3 1.68 -46.76 -66.54
CA ALA A 3 2.83 -46.26 -65.77
C ALA A 3 2.59 -44.88 -65.11
N LYS A 4 1.85 -43.98 -65.79
CA LYS A 4 1.52 -42.66 -65.24
C LYS A 4 0.51 -42.74 -64.10
N MET A 5 -0.41 -43.70 -64.16
CA MET A 5 -1.42 -43.91 -63.13
C MET A 5 -0.79 -44.50 -61.86
N LEU A 6 0.15 -45.43 -62.01
CA LEU A 6 0.86 -46.07 -60.90
C LEU A 6 1.69 -45.06 -60.10
N VAL A 7 2.38 -44.13 -60.78
CA VAL A 7 3.12 -43.03 -60.13
C VAL A 7 2.19 -42.12 -59.34
N SER A 8 1.00 -41.82 -59.87
CA SER A 8 0.02 -40.97 -59.16
C SER A 8 -0.50 -41.61 -57.87
N TRP A 9 -0.69 -42.94 -57.87
CA TRP A 9 -1.11 -43.68 -56.66
C TRP A 9 0.01 -43.78 -55.63
N VAL A 10 1.25 -43.95 -56.06
CA VAL A 10 2.41 -43.97 -55.16
C VAL A 10 2.61 -42.60 -54.50
N VAL A 11 2.49 -41.50 -55.24
CA VAL A 11 2.59 -40.14 -54.68
C VAL A 11 1.45 -39.86 -53.69
N MET A 12 0.23 -40.26 -54.01
CA MET A 12 -0.92 -40.07 -53.12
C MET A 12 -0.82 -40.92 -51.85
N ALA A 13 -0.34 -42.16 -51.95
CA ALA A 13 -0.07 -43.00 -50.78
C ALA A 13 1.06 -42.42 -49.91
N LEU A 14 2.12 -41.86 -50.52
CA LEU A 14 3.21 -41.21 -49.80
C LEU A 14 2.73 -39.97 -49.02
N CYS A 15 1.80 -39.20 -49.60
CA CYS A 15 1.20 -38.04 -48.94
C CYS A 15 0.24 -38.40 -47.81
N LEU A 16 -0.38 -39.59 -47.83
CA LEU A 16 -1.31 -40.04 -46.80
C LEU A 16 -0.63 -40.74 -45.61
N THR A 17 0.63 -41.18 -45.77
CA THR A 17 1.42 -41.80 -44.69
C THR A 17 2.43 -40.87 -44.03
N LEU A 18 2.61 -39.65 -44.56
CA LEU A 18 3.33 -38.59 -43.86
C LEU A 18 2.48 -38.16 -42.66
N GLN A 19 2.72 -38.81 -41.52
CA GLN A 19 2.29 -38.30 -40.23
C GLN A 19 2.78 -36.86 -40.14
N ALA A 20 1.85 -35.92 -40.00
CA ALA A 20 2.17 -34.53 -39.71
C ALA A 20 2.90 -34.52 -38.36
N GLU A 21 4.23 -34.41 -38.40
CA GLU A 21 5.02 -34.25 -37.20
C GLU A 21 4.78 -32.87 -36.60
N SER A 22 4.37 -32.91 -35.34
CA SER A 22 4.35 -31.86 -34.31
C SER A 22 3.58 -30.57 -34.63
N GLN A 23 2.39 -30.51 -34.03
CA GLN A 23 1.87 -29.29 -33.42
C GLN A 23 3.01 -28.60 -32.65
N TYR A 24 3.41 -27.40 -33.10
CA TYR A 24 4.34 -26.55 -32.37
C TYR A 24 3.72 -26.23 -31.00
N ASP A 25 4.22 -26.90 -29.95
CA ASP A 25 3.88 -26.63 -28.57
C ASP A 25 4.92 -25.64 -28.02
N PRO A 26 4.59 -24.35 -27.85
CA PRO A 26 5.52 -23.35 -27.35
C PRO A 26 5.98 -23.59 -25.89
N LEU A 27 5.44 -24.61 -25.22
CA LEU A 27 5.80 -25.02 -23.86
C LEU A 27 6.33 -26.46 -23.79
N GLY A 28 6.42 -27.15 -24.93
CA GLY A 28 6.79 -28.55 -25.01
C GLY A 28 8.16 -28.74 -25.67
N THR A 29 9.15 -29.13 -24.85
CA THR A 29 10.42 -29.81 -25.21
C THR A 29 11.75 -29.05 -25.23
N ASP A 30 11.80 -27.75 -24.93
CA ASP A 30 13.10 -27.14 -24.62
C ASP A 30 13.48 -27.43 -23.17
N ILE A 31 14.30 -28.47 -22.97
CA ILE A 31 14.98 -28.73 -21.70
C ILE A 31 15.95 -27.58 -21.46
N TYR A 32 15.49 -26.52 -20.79
CA TYR A 32 16.36 -25.45 -20.32
C TYR A 32 17.31 -26.02 -19.26
N LYS A 33 18.53 -26.34 -19.68
CA LYS A 33 19.62 -26.68 -18.74
C LYS A 33 20.01 -25.40 -18.01
N ILE A 34 19.75 -25.37 -16.70
CA ILE A 34 20.19 -24.28 -15.82
C ILE A 34 21.72 -24.12 -15.97
N PRO A 35 22.25 -22.90 -16.17
CA PRO A 35 23.69 -22.66 -16.25
C PRO A 35 24.42 -23.19 -15.00
N THR A 36 25.61 -23.76 -15.18
CA THR A 36 26.44 -24.34 -14.10
C THR A 36 26.65 -23.39 -12.92
N ASP A 37 26.59 -22.09 -13.19
CA ASP A 37 26.91 -21.01 -12.27
C ASP A 37 25.79 -20.82 -11.24
N LEU A 38 24.52 -21.02 -11.66
CA LEU A 38 23.35 -21.02 -10.78
C LEU A 38 23.18 -22.35 -10.01
N ARG A 39 23.82 -23.44 -10.47
CA ARG A 39 23.82 -24.75 -9.77
C ARG A 39 24.76 -24.80 -8.58
N ARG A 40 25.76 -23.92 -8.49
CA ARG A 40 26.69 -23.94 -7.34
C ARG A 40 26.07 -23.41 -6.05
N THR A 41 25.00 -22.61 -6.17
CA THR A 41 24.29 -22.00 -5.03
C THR A 41 22.96 -22.69 -4.73
N SER A 42 22.49 -23.57 -5.61
CA SER A 42 21.27 -24.37 -5.43
C SER A 42 21.66 -25.84 -5.39
N SER A 43 21.16 -26.61 -4.43
CA SER A 43 21.51 -28.03 -4.25
C SER A 43 20.90 -28.97 -5.31
N LEU A 44 20.88 -28.53 -6.57
CA LEU A 44 20.23 -29.19 -7.70
C LEU A 44 21.24 -30.09 -8.44
N ASP A 45 20.84 -31.32 -8.72
CA ASP A 45 21.68 -32.34 -9.37
C ASP A 45 21.58 -32.30 -10.91
N ASP A 46 22.53 -32.93 -11.62
CA ASP A 46 22.70 -32.80 -13.08
C ASP A 46 21.51 -33.29 -13.92
N ASP A 47 20.68 -34.17 -13.36
CA ASP A 47 19.52 -34.78 -14.02
C ASP A 47 18.18 -34.31 -13.44
N GLN A 48 18.19 -33.30 -12.56
CA GLN A 48 16.99 -32.78 -11.92
C GLN A 48 16.25 -31.83 -12.87
N LYS A 49 15.09 -32.27 -13.37
CA LYS A 49 14.18 -31.41 -14.13
C LYS A 49 13.56 -30.36 -13.19
N VAL A 50 13.83 -29.08 -13.47
CA VAL A 50 13.18 -27.97 -12.77
C VAL A 50 11.94 -27.57 -13.57
N TYR A 51 10.77 -27.72 -12.94
CA TYR A 51 9.53 -27.23 -13.50
C TYR A 51 9.45 -25.72 -13.25
N ILE A 52 9.68 -24.93 -14.29
CA ILE A 52 9.39 -23.50 -14.25
C ILE A 52 7.92 -23.37 -14.59
N ASP A 53 7.11 -23.01 -13.60
CA ASP A 53 5.73 -22.61 -13.85
C ASP A 53 5.75 -21.20 -14.48
N PRO A 54 5.44 -21.03 -15.77
CA PRO A 54 5.44 -19.73 -16.42
C PRO A 54 4.26 -18.86 -15.96
N GLN A 55 3.30 -19.42 -15.23
CA GLN A 55 2.18 -18.71 -14.60
C GLN A 55 2.44 -18.39 -13.12
N ALA A 56 3.55 -18.87 -12.55
CA ALA A 56 3.98 -18.36 -11.26
C ALA A 56 4.43 -16.91 -11.45
N ASP A 57 4.03 -16.04 -10.51
CA ASP A 57 4.52 -14.67 -10.42
C ASP A 57 5.62 -14.59 -9.34
N PRO A 58 6.87 -15.01 -9.65
CA PRO A 58 7.95 -15.04 -8.68
C PRO A 58 8.39 -13.64 -8.24
N LEU A 59 7.99 -12.59 -8.97
CA LEU A 59 8.38 -11.21 -8.71
C LEU A 59 7.25 -10.36 -8.11
N GLY A 60 6.03 -10.88 -8.02
CA GLY A 60 4.86 -10.14 -7.53
C GLY A 60 4.45 -8.98 -8.45
N ILE A 61 4.77 -9.04 -9.75
CA ILE A 61 4.56 -7.93 -10.69
C ILE A 61 3.24 -8.01 -11.46
N ASP A 62 2.55 -9.15 -11.44
CA ASP A 62 1.25 -9.32 -12.10
C ASP A 62 0.19 -8.32 -11.63
N PRO A 63 0.10 -7.96 -10.33
CA PRO A 63 -0.81 -6.92 -9.87
C PRO A 63 -0.58 -5.59 -10.60
N LEU A 64 0.67 -5.27 -10.95
CA LEU A 64 1.07 -3.99 -11.56
C LEU A 64 0.81 -3.91 -13.07
N MET A 65 0.65 -5.06 -13.72
CA MET A 65 0.48 -5.17 -15.18
C MET A 65 -1.00 -5.28 -15.60
N ARG A 66 -1.93 -5.33 -14.65
CA ARG A 66 -3.37 -5.38 -14.93
C ARG A 66 -3.87 -4.00 -15.37
N PRO A 67 -4.75 -3.92 -16.38
CA PRO A 67 -5.50 -2.71 -16.68
C PRO A 67 -6.19 -2.21 -15.41
N LEU A 68 -6.04 -0.93 -15.10
CA LEU A 68 -6.64 -0.31 -13.92
C LEU A 68 -8.14 -0.55 -13.92
N ASP A 69 -8.59 -1.43 -13.02
CA ASP A 69 -9.98 -1.71 -12.82
C ASP A 69 -10.60 -0.59 -11.95
N PRO A 70 -11.50 0.26 -12.50
CA PRO A 70 -12.04 1.42 -11.78
C PRO A 70 -12.74 1.05 -10.47
N GLU A 71 -13.31 -0.15 -10.41
CA GLU A 71 -14.11 -0.66 -9.29
C GLU A 71 -13.26 -1.16 -8.12
N HIS A 72 -11.97 -1.40 -8.34
CA HIS A 72 -10.98 -1.83 -7.34
C HIS A 72 -9.86 -0.79 -7.10
N THR A 73 -10.04 0.44 -7.61
CA THR A 73 -9.07 1.54 -7.52
C THR A 73 -8.56 1.80 -6.10
N TRP A 74 -9.39 1.58 -5.07
CA TRP A 74 -9.02 1.81 -3.68
C TRP A 74 -7.97 0.81 -3.16
N GLU A 75 -8.04 -0.45 -3.57
CA GLU A 75 -7.06 -1.49 -3.21
C GLU A 75 -5.72 -1.21 -3.88
N TYR A 76 -5.76 -0.78 -5.14
CA TYR A 76 -4.58 -0.39 -5.90
C TYR A 76 -3.90 0.85 -5.32
N LEU A 77 -4.67 1.91 -5.03
CA LEU A 77 -4.16 3.13 -4.39
C LEU A 77 -3.53 2.83 -3.02
N LYS A 78 -4.10 1.89 -2.26
CA LYS A 78 -3.54 1.42 -0.99
C LYS A 78 -2.17 0.73 -1.18
N MET A 79 -2.00 -0.01 -2.27
CA MET A 79 -0.79 -0.80 -2.55
C MET A 79 0.35 0.06 -3.13
N ILE A 80 0.03 1.04 -4.00
CA ILE A 80 1.03 1.94 -4.62
C ILE A 80 1.36 3.18 -3.79
N GLY A 81 0.50 3.57 -2.85
CA GLY A 81 0.69 4.75 -1.99
C GLY A 81 1.79 4.61 -0.92
N GLY A 82 2.61 3.55 -0.97
CA GLY A 82 3.68 3.32 0.01
C GLY A 82 3.21 2.88 1.41
N GLY A 83 1.91 2.68 1.62
CA GLY A 83 1.35 2.12 2.87
C GLY A 83 1.51 0.61 3.02
N GLY A 84 2.13 -0.07 2.04
CA GLY A 84 2.16 -1.53 1.95
C GLY A 84 3.19 -2.25 2.83
N TYR A 85 4.16 -1.57 3.44
CA TYR A 85 5.18 -2.24 4.29
C TYR A 85 4.89 -2.15 5.79
N LEU A 86 3.86 -1.39 6.19
CA LEU A 86 3.31 -1.38 7.53
C LEU A 86 1.80 -1.40 7.35
N GLY A 87 1.19 -2.59 7.34
CA GLY A 87 -0.26 -2.71 7.20
C GLY A 87 -0.99 -1.87 8.26
N PRO A 88 -2.29 -1.59 8.08
CA PRO A 88 -3.15 -0.86 9.03
C PRO A 88 -3.37 -1.60 10.38
N TYR A 89 -2.44 -2.48 10.78
CA TYR A 89 -2.55 -3.45 11.86
C TYR A 89 -1.28 -3.56 12.71
N ALA A 90 -0.30 -2.66 12.57
CA ALA A 90 0.65 -2.49 13.66
C ALA A 90 -0.17 -1.99 14.86
N SER A 91 -0.49 -2.90 15.78
CA SER A 91 -1.21 -2.57 17.01
C SER A 91 -0.46 -1.43 17.69
N SER A 92 -1.14 -0.32 17.93
CA SER A 92 -0.56 0.72 18.77
C SER A 92 -0.35 0.14 20.17
N ASN A 93 0.86 0.27 20.70
CA ASN A 93 1.08 0.01 22.13
C ASN A 93 0.64 1.19 23.00
N GLU A 94 0.30 2.31 22.38
CA GLU A 94 -0.13 3.53 23.05
C GLU A 94 -1.64 3.54 23.25
N ASP A 95 -2.05 3.88 24.48
CA ASP A 95 -3.42 4.25 24.81
C ASP A 95 -3.52 5.77 24.68
N LEU A 96 -4.33 6.24 23.74
CA LEU A 96 -4.63 7.65 23.50
C LEU A 96 -5.99 8.08 24.06
N GLN A 97 -6.79 7.16 24.61
CA GLN A 97 -8.08 7.52 25.17
C GLN A 97 -7.90 8.39 26.41
N GLY A 98 -8.50 9.58 26.45
CA GLY A 98 -8.43 10.46 27.61
C GLY A 98 -8.46 11.94 27.25
N ASN A 99 -8.18 12.78 28.24
CA ASN A 99 -8.10 14.22 28.05
C ASN A 99 -6.65 14.63 27.75
N TRP A 100 -6.47 15.46 26.73
CA TRP A 100 -5.19 15.91 26.22
C TRP A 100 -5.15 17.41 26.13
N GLN A 101 -4.03 18.00 26.52
CA GLN A 101 -3.73 19.41 26.32
C GLN A 101 -2.59 19.52 25.34
N LEU A 102 -2.82 20.17 24.21
CA LEU A 102 -1.84 20.38 23.15
C LEU A 102 -1.46 21.86 23.11
N ASP A 103 -0.17 22.15 23.17
CA ASP A 103 0.39 23.46 22.86
C ASP A 103 0.85 23.46 21.40
N MET A 104 0.34 24.42 20.62
CA MET A 104 0.69 24.63 19.22
C MET A 104 1.57 25.87 19.11
N LEU A 105 2.70 25.76 18.39
CA LEU A 105 3.67 26.83 18.22
C LEU A 105 4.02 27.00 16.73
N GLY A 106 4.48 28.18 16.34
CA GLY A 106 4.90 28.48 14.96
C GLY A 106 3.89 29.38 14.24
N GLY A 107 3.44 28.98 13.05
CA GLY A 107 2.55 29.80 12.19
C GLY A 107 1.18 30.12 12.82
N MET A 108 0.78 29.37 13.84
CA MET A 108 -0.32 29.69 14.74
C MET A 108 0.06 29.27 16.16
N ILE A 109 -0.06 30.20 17.11
CA ILE A 109 0.23 29.95 18.53
C ILE A 109 -1.08 29.81 19.28
N GLY A 110 -1.34 28.63 19.82
CA GLY A 110 -2.60 28.32 20.47
C GLY A 110 -2.54 27.10 21.38
N LYS A 111 -3.64 26.85 22.08
CA LYS A 111 -3.81 25.68 22.95
C LYS A 111 -5.03 24.89 22.53
N VAL A 112 -4.94 23.56 22.56
CA VAL A 112 -6.06 22.67 22.28
C VAL A 112 -6.30 21.78 23.49
N ASP A 113 -7.50 21.82 24.04
CA ASP A 113 -7.95 20.84 25.02
C ASP A 113 -8.84 19.83 24.28
N LEU A 114 -8.46 18.55 24.26
CA LEU A 114 -9.15 17.48 23.54
C LEU A 114 -9.57 16.35 24.48
N GLN A 115 -10.77 15.83 24.28
CA GLN A 115 -11.18 14.52 24.75
C GLN A 115 -11.08 13.53 23.58
N LEU A 116 -10.19 12.55 23.70
CA LEU A 116 -9.97 11.50 22.71
C LEU A 116 -10.57 10.17 23.17
N LEU A 117 -11.13 9.46 22.20
CA LEU A 117 -11.55 8.08 22.27
C LEU A 117 -10.74 7.31 21.24
N GLN A 118 -10.42 6.06 21.57
CA GLN A 118 -9.68 5.18 20.68
C GLN A 118 -10.44 3.86 20.54
N ASN A 119 -10.56 3.40 19.30
CA ASN A 119 -11.06 2.07 18.98
C ASN A 119 -10.10 1.44 17.97
N GLN A 120 -9.35 0.43 18.42
CA GLN A 120 -8.23 -0.13 17.66
C GLN A 120 -7.24 0.99 17.25
N ASN A 121 -6.94 1.11 15.96
CA ASN A 121 -6.06 2.12 15.40
C ASN A 121 -6.79 3.45 15.10
N SER A 122 -8.11 3.51 15.22
CA SER A 122 -8.89 4.73 14.98
C SER A 122 -8.96 5.58 16.25
N VAL A 123 -8.68 6.88 16.09
CA VAL A 123 -8.73 7.87 17.16
C VAL A 123 -9.71 8.95 16.76
N PHE A 124 -10.62 9.32 17.64
CA PHE A 124 -11.61 10.35 17.37
C PHE A 124 -11.99 11.08 18.65
N GLY A 125 -12.50 12.30 18.52
CA GLY A 125 -12.76 13.10 19.69
C GLY A 125 -13.27 14.49 19.37
N ARG A 126 -13.28 15.31 20.40
CA ARG A 126 -13.71 16.71 20.31
C ARG A 126 -13.03 17.53 21.39
N GLY A 127 -13.04 18.83 21.24
CA GLY A 127 -12.45 19.72 22.22
C GLY A 127 -12.60 21.18 21.84
N SER A 128 -11.69 22.00 22.36
CA SER A 128 -11.65 23.43 22.12
C SER A 128 -10.25 23.88 21.72
N LEU A 129 -10.17 24.74 20.72
CA LEU A 129 -8.95 25.43 20.31
C LEU A 129 -9.03 26.87 20.78
N SER A 130 -8.02 27.31 21.55
CA SER A 130 -7.83 28.70 21.94
C SER A 130 -6.70 29.33 21.12
N LEU A 131 -7.06 30.27 20.24
CA LEU A 131 -6.14 30.97 19.34
C LEU A 131 -6.41 32.47 19.40
N GLY A 132 -5.38 33.28 19.68
CA GLY A 132 -5.52 34.74 19.65
C GLY A 132 -6.58 35.32 20.60
N GLY A 133 -6.89 34.62 21.70
CA GLY A 133 -7.93 35.01 22.67
C GLY A 133 -9.36 34.57 22.30
N LEU A 134 -9.55 33.95 21.13
CA LEU A 134 -10.80 33.29 20.76
C LEU A 134 -10.72 31.80 21.07
N THR A 135 -11.84 31.24 21.51
CA THR A 135 -11.97 29.80 21.77
C THR A 135 -13.08 29.25 20.89
N THR A 136 -12.73 28.30 20.03
CA THR A 136 -13.66 27.66 19.08
C THR A 136 -13.73 26.16 19.33
N THR A 137 -14.86 25.55 18.98
CA THR A 137 -15.03 24.10 19.11
C THR A 137 -14.32 23.37 17.97
N VAL A 138 -13.59 22.31 18.29
CA VAL A 138 -12.90 21.47 17.29
C VAL A 138 -13.35 20.02 17.37
N SER A 139 -13.50 19.39 16.21
CA SER A 139 -13.65 17.94 16.08
C SER A 139 -12.30 17.30 15.74
N ALA A 140 -12.03 16.12 16.28
CA ALA A 140 -10.79 15.39 16.07
C ALA A 140 -11.06 14.03 15.42
N SER A 141 -10.27 13.67 14.40
CA SER A 141 -10.33 12.36 13.75
C SER A 141 -8.95 11.97 13.28
N GLY A 142 -8.56 10.72 13.46
CA GLY A 142 -7.19 10.30 13.19
C GLY A 142 -6.98 8.79 13.23
N THR A 143 -5.74 8.42 13.00
CA THR A 143 -5.27 7.03 13.06
C THR A 143 -3.91 6.98 13.75
N ILE A 144 -3.70 5.92 14.53
CA ILE A 144 -2.40 5.63 15.14
C ILE A 144 -1.84 4.32 14.60
N ALA A 145 -0.57 4.30 14.26
CA ALA A 145 0.20 3.11 13.92
C ALA A 145 1.52 3.12 14.69
N MET A 146 1.80 2.05 15.44
CA MET A 146 2.93 2.01 16.39
C MET A 146 2.84 3.16 17.41
N ASP A 147 3.74 4.13 17.30
CA ASP A 147 3.84 5.36 18.08
C ASP A 147 3.51 6.61 17.26
N VAL A 148 3.11 6.49 15.99
CA VAL A 148 2.81 7.63 15.12
C VAL A 148 1.30 7.85 15.04
N LEU A 149 0.85 9.01 15.50
CA LEU A 149 -0.52 9.50 15.43
C LEU A 149 -0.66 10.55 14.32
N TYR A 150 -1.49 10.25 13.33
CA TYR A 150 -2.01 11.23 12.38
C TYR A 150 -3.37 11.71 12.87
N LEU A 151 -3.48 12.99 13.22
CA LEU A 151 -4.68 13.57 13.81
C LEU A 151 -5.10 14.82 13.04
N ASP A 152 -6.32 14.80 12.52
CA ASP A 152 -6.97 15.95 11.91
C ASP A 152 -7.85 16.65 12.96
N LEU A 153 -7.68 17.97 13.12
CA LEU A 153 -8.55 18.82 13.90
C LEU A 153 -9.29 19.77 12.95
N LEU A 154 -10.62 19.81 13.05
CA LEU A 154 -11.46 20.68 12.22
C LEU A 154 -12.22 21.67 13.12
N SER A 155 -11.96 22.96 12.93
CA SER A 155 -12.83 24.04 13.43
C SER A 155 -13.93 24.31 12.41
N LEU A 156 -15.19 24.12 12.81
CA LEU A 156 -16.33 24.35 11.92
C LEU A 156 -16.74 25.83 11.86
N GLU A 157 -16.39 26.62 12.87
CA GLU A 157 -16.71 28.04 12.94
C GLU A 157 -15.88 28.84 11.93
N ASP A 158 -14.57 28.60 11.91
CA ASP A 158 -13.62 29.31 11.03
C ASP A 158 -13.26 28.51 9.77
N LEU A 159 -13.82 27.31 9.62
CA LEU A 159 -13.52 26.34 8.56
C LEU A 159 -12.00 26.16 8.36
N GLN A 160 -11.30 25.85 9.45
CA GLN A 160 -9.87 25.58 9.46
C GLN A 160 -9.56 24.12 9.77
N LEU A 161 -8.71 23.52 8.94
CA LEU A 161 -8.21 22.15 9.10
C LEU A 161 -6.77 22.18 9.60
N TYR A 162 -6.50 21.47 10.68
CA TYR A 162 -5.16 21.24 11.22
C TYR A 162 -4.83 19.76 11.04
N ARG A 163 -3.81 19.45 10.24
CA ARG A 163 -3.29 18.10 10.07
C ARG A 163 -2.04 17.93 10.90
N CYS A 164 -2.13 17.16 11.96
CA CYS A 164 -1.04 16.90 12.88
C CYS A 164 -0.41 15.54 12.58
N ALA A 165 0.92 15.49 12.57
CA ALA A 165 1.71 14.26 12.58
C ALA A 165 2.52 14.24 13.87
N LEU A 166 2.15 13.34 14.78
CA LEU A 166 2.63 13.31 16.16
C LEU A 166 3.26 11.96 16.47
N THR A 167 4.31 11.96 17.27
CA THR A 167 4.82 10.79 17.97
C THR A 167 4.22 10.75 19.37
N ALA A 168 3.63 9.61 19.72
CA ALA A 168 3.04 9.31 21.01
C ALA A 168 4.02 8.51 21.87
N SER A 169 4.12 8.93 23.14
CA SER A 169 4.92 8.26 24.16
C SER A 169 4.18 8.39 25.49
N LYS A 170 3.32 7.41 25.79
CA LYS A 170 2.45 7.33 26.97
C LYS A 170 1.59 8.59 27.15
N ASP A 171 2.02 9.48 28.04
CA ASP A 171 1.29 10.69 28.44
C ASP A 171 1.76 11.93 27.68
N TYR A 172 2.57 11.74 26.64
CA TYR A 172 3.17 12.81 25.86
C TYR A 172 2.95 12.62 24.36
N LEU A 173 2.70 13.73 23.67
CA LEU A 173 2.64 13.82 22.21
C LEU A 173 3.63 14.88 21.75
N SER A 174 4.31 14.65 20.63
CA SER A 174 5.13 15.68 20.01
C SER A 174 5.22 15.51 18.51
N GLY A 175 5.22 16.60 17.77
CA GLY A 175 5.42 16.55 16.33
C GLY A 175 5.15 17.88 15.66
N SER A 176 4.60 17.82 14.47
CA SER A 176 4.33 18.98 13.63
C SER A 176 2.89 19.02 13.14
N TYR A 177 2.48 20.20 12.67
CA TYR A 177 1.19 20.35 12.02
C TYR A 177 1.28 21.23 10.78
N TYR A 178 0.34 20.99 9.87
CA TYR A 178 -0.05 21.91 8.82
C TYR A 178 -1.43 22.45 9.14
N ALA A 179 -1.65 23.74 8.94
CA ALA A 179 -2.96 24.34 9.02
C ALA A 179 -3.37 24.90 7.66
N PHE A 180 -4.60 24.61 7.27
CA PHE A 180 -5.23 24.98 6.02
C PHE A 180 -6.45 25.83 6.33
N ASP A 181 -6.53 27.02 5.72
CA ASP A 181 -7.74 27.84 5.75
C ASP A 181 -8.58 27.65 4.48
N ALA A 182 -9.82 28.12 4.52
CA ALA A 182 -10.75 28.03 3.39
C ALA A 182 -10.35 28.89 2.18
N GLN A 183 -9.35 29.76 2.33
CA GLN A 183 -8.83 30.63 1.26
C GLN A 183 -7.57 30.04 0.60
N GLY A 184 -7.13 28.84 1.02
CA GLY A 184 -5.96 28.16 0.49
C GLY A 184 -4.64 28.57 1.15
N GLY A 185 -4.70 29.34 2.23
CA GLY A 185 -3.55 29.65 3.05
C GLY A 185 -3.05 28.41 3.80
N ILE A 186 -1.72 28.25 3.82
CA ILE A 186 -1.05 27.14 4.49
C ILE A 186 -0.09 27.71 5.53
N ARG A 187 -0.17 27.21 6.76
CA ARG A 187 0.79 27.51 7.83
C ARG A 187 1.33 26.22 8.41
N THR A 188 2.52 26.30 8.99
CA THR A 188 3.15 25.15 9.64
C THR A 188 3.61 25.50 11.04
N GLY A 189 3.78 24.47 11.86
CA GLY A 189 4.28 24.64 13.20
C GLY A 189 4.55 23.32 13.90
N THR A 190 4.81 23.41 15.20
CA THR A 190 5.04 22.26 16.07
C THR A 190 3.89 22.11 17.05
N VAL A 191 3.67 20.87 17.49
CA VAL A 191 2.71 20.54 18.53
C VAL A 191 3.41 19.74 19.61
N THR A 192 3.17 20.08 20.86
CA THR A 192 3.50 19.23 22.01
C THR A 192 2.24 19.01 22.83
N GLY A 193 2.01 17.80 23.32
CA GLY A 193 0.82 17.45 24.06
C GLY A 193 1.13 16.71 25.34
N ARG A 194 0.28 16.91 26.35
CA ARG A 194 0.30 16.17 27.60
C ARG A 194 -1.08 15.66 27.93
N ARG A 195 -1.15 14.44 28.47
CA ARG A 195 -2.38 13.92 29.05
C ARG A 195 -2.71 14.71 30.32
N SER A 196 -3.94 15.21 30.43
CA SER A 196 -4.47 15.72 31.70
C SER A 196 -4.87 14.53 32.55
N GLY A 197 -4.29 14.44 33.75
CA GLY A 197 -4.76 13.53 34.80
C GLY A 197 -6.13 13.93 35.34
#